data_AF-A0A5R2N2Y1-F1
#
_entry.id   AF-A0A5R2N2Y1-F1
#
_cell.length_a   1.000
_cell.length_b   1.000
_cell.length_c   1.000
_cell.angle_alpha   90.00
_cell.angle_beta   90.00
_cell.angle_gamma   90.00
#
_symmetry.space_group_name_H-M   'P 1'
#
loop_
_entity.id
_entity.type
_entity.pdbx_description
1 polymer ?
#
loop_
_entity_poly.entity_id
_entity_poly.type
_entity_poly.pdbx_seq_one_letter_code
_entity_poly.pdbx_strand_id
1 'polypeptide(L)'
;SRRASDFAWIALAVAGIVLLSPFIHSLQPLDPVGVMLALAAGGFWALYIVLAQKAGAELGTRTTAYGMAIAAVLVLPFGIAEAGSGLLAPSILVSALLVGLFSSALPYFLEMVALTRMPARIYGTLTCLEPGLGALAGFLFLRESLTMPPLAGIAAVV
;
A
#
# COMPACT_ATOMS: atom_id res chain seq x y z
N SER A 1 16.35 -12.00 -16.50
CA SER A 1 16.97 -13.14 -15.82
C SER A 1 15.89 -13.80 -14.99
N ARG A 2 15.42 -15.01 -15.35
CA ARG A 2 14.44 -15.78 -14.56
C ARG A 2 15.21 -16.90 -13.88
N ARG A 3 15.83 -16.63 -12.73
CA ARG A 3 16.58 -17.68 -12.01
C ARG A 3 15.59 -18.47 -11.16
N ALA A 4 15.83 -19.77 -11.00
CA ALA A 4 14.97 -20.63 -10.17
C ALA A 4 14.85 -20.11 -8.71
N SER A 5 15.84 -19.35 -8.24
CA SER A 5 15.80 -18.62 -6.97
C SER A 5 14.66 -17.61 -6.88
N ASP A 6 14.29 -16.95 -7.98
CA ASP A 6 13.24 -15.93 -7.99
C ASP A 6 11.87 -16.57 -7.66
N PHE A 7 11.66 -17.81 -8.12
CA PHE A 7 10.47 -18.59 -7.79
C PHE A 7 10.43 -19.01 -6.32
N ALA A 8 11.58 -19.35 -5.72
CA ALA A 8 11.66 -19.67 -4.30
C ALA A 8 11.30 -18.46 -3.43
N TRP A 9 11.78 -17.27 -3.79
CA TRP A 9 11.42 -16.03 -3.10
C TRP A 9 9.95 -15.65 -3.26
N ILE A 10 9.38 -15.82 -4.46
CA ILE A 10 7.94 -15.61 -4.69
C ILE A 10 7.12 -16.57 -3.83
N ALA A 11 7.49 -17.86 -3.78
CA ALA A 11 6.80 -18.85 -2.97
C ALA A 11 6.86 -18.52 -1.47
N LEU A 12 8.00 -18.03 -0.99
CA LEU A 12 8.19 -17.60 0.40
C LEU A 12 7.31 -16.40 0.73
N ALA A 13 7.25 -15.39 -0.14
CA ALA A 13 6.39 -14.23 0.03
C ALA A 13 4.90 -14.59 0.03
N VAL A 14 4.48 -15.48 -0.87
CA VAL A 14 3.11 -16.02 -0.89
C VAL A 14 2.78 -16.75 0.41
N ALA A 15 3.71 -17.59 0.92
CA ALA A 15 3.53 -18.27 2.19
C ALA A 15 3.41 -17.30 3.37
N GLY A 16 4.22 -16.24 3.40
CA GLY A 16 4.15 -15.19 4.42
C GLY A 16 2.82 -14.42 4.40
N ILE A 17 2.32 -14.06 3.21
CA ILE A 17 1.00 -13.41 3.04
C ILE A 17 -0.12 -14.33 3.52
N VAL A 18 -0.06 -15.62 3.19
CA VAL A 18 -1.04 -16.62 3.65
C VAL A 18 -1.02 -16.70 5.18
N LEU A 19 0.15 -16.79 5.80
CA LEU A 19 0.31 -16.84 7.27
C LEU A 19 -0.20 -15.58 7.99
N LEU A 20 -0.04 -14.40 7.39
CA LEU A 20 -0.56 -13.13 7.90
C LEU A 20 -2.06 -12.97 7.68
N SER A 21 -2.64 -13.78 6.79
CA SER A 21 -4.03 -13.65 6.41
C SER A 21 -4.96 -14.33 7.43
N PRO A 22 -5.94 -13.61 7.98
CA PRO A 22 -6.93 -14.20 8.88
C PRO A 22 -7.85 -15.21 8.17
N PHE A 23 -7.79 -15.31 6.83
CA PHE A 23 -8.64 -16.18 6.02
C PHE A 23 -8.40 -17.69 6.26
N ILE A 24 -7.24 -18.09 6.79
CA ILE A 24 -6.98 -19.52 7.08
C ILE A 24 -7.97 -20.07 8.12
N HIS A 25 -8.48 -19.22 9.01
CA HIS A 25 -9.39 -19.62 10.08
C HIS A 25 -10.87 -19.31 9.79
N SER A 26 -11.18 -18.64 8.67
CA SER A 26 -12.56 -18.28 8.33
C SER A 26 -13.23 -19.36 7.48
N LEU A 27 -14.31 -19.96 8.00
CA LEU A 27 -15.17 -20.93 7.29
C LEU A 27 -16.12 -20.31 6.25
N GLN A 28 -15.98 -19.00 5.98
CA GLN A 28 -16.84 -18.28 5.04
C GLN A 28 -16.35 -18.48 3.59
N PRO A 29 -17.25 -18.74 2.63
CA PRO A 29 -16.88 -18.78 1.22
C PRO A 29 -16.28 -17.44 0.78
N LEU A 30 -15.22 -17.47 -0.04
CA LEU A 30 -14.69 -16.24 -0.64
C LEU A 30 -15.72 -15.66 -1.60
N ASP A 31 -15.98 -14.36 -1.48
CA ASP A 31 -16.80 -13.62 -2.44
C ASP A 31 -16.04 -13.49 -3.78
N PRO A 32 -16.55 -14.07 -4.89
CA PRO A 32 -15.90 -14.00 -6.20
C PRO A 32 -15.71 -12.56 -6.70
N VAL A 33 -16.62 -11.64 -6.34
CA VAL A 33 -16.54 -10.23 -6.73
C VAL A 33 -15.36 -9.56 -6.03
N GLY A 34 -15.24 -9.74 -4.71
CA GLY A 34 -14.07 -9.29 -3.94
C GLY A 34 -12.74 -9.82 -4.48
N VAL A 35 -12.68 -11.09 -4.89
CA VAL A 35 -11.48 -11.68 -5.49
C VAL A 35 -11.14 -11.01 -6.83
N MET A 36 -12.13 -10.80 -7.71
CA MET A 36 -11.89 -10.10 -8.98
C MET A 36 -11.43 -8.66 -8.76
N LEU A 37 -12.00 -7.94 -7.80
CA LEU A 37 -11.59 -6.59 -7.43
C LEU A 37 -10.16 -6.56 -6.88
N ALA A 38 -9.78 -7.51 -6.03
CA ALA A 38 -8.42 -7.62 -5.50
C ALA A 38 -7.39 -7.89 -6.62
N LEU A 39 -7.71 -8.77 -7.57
CA LEU A 39 -6.86 -9.03 -8.73
C LEU A 39 -6.74 -7.80 -9.64
N ALA A 40 -7.84 -7.09 -9.87
CA ALA A 40 -7.83 -5.84 -10.63
C ALA A 40 -6.98 -4.77 -9.93
N ALA A 41 -7.08 -4.64 -8.61
CA ALA A 41 -6.25 -3.74 -7.81
C ALA A 41 -4.76 -4.08 -7.94
N GLY A 42 -4.40 -5.37 -7.85
CA GLY A 42 -3.03 -5.83 -8.09
C GLY A 42 -2.53 -5.52 -9.50
N GLY A 43 -3.39 -5.70 -10.51
CA GLY A 43 -3.09 -5.35 -11.90
C GLY A 43 -2.85 -3.85 -12.10
N PHE A 44 -3.69 -3.00 -11.52
CA PHE A 44 -3.48 -1.54 -11.54
C PHE A 44 -2.21 -1.12 -10.81
N TRP A 45 -1.85 -1.80 -9.72
CA TRP A 45 -0.59 -1.56 -9.01
C TRP A 45 0.62 -1.90 -9.88
N ALA A 46 0.61 -3.04 -10.56
CA ALA A 46 1.67 -3.42 -11.49
C ALA A 46 1.80 -2.42 -12.65
N LEU A 47 0.66 -1.97 -13.20
CA LEU A 47 0.64 -0.95 -14.24
C LEU A 47 1.16 0.40 -13.74
N TYR A 48 0.76 0.80 -12.53
CA TYR A 48 1.25 2.01 -11.87
C TYR A 48 2.77 1.99 -11.74
N ILE A 49 3.40 0.91 -11.29
CA ILE A 49 4.86 0.83 -11.15
C ILE A 49 5.56 1.11 -12.50
N VAL A 50 5.08 0.51 -13.59
CA VAL A 50 5.68 0.68 -14.91
C VAL A 50 5.44 2.08 -15.48
N LEU A 51 4.23 2.62 -15.33
CA LEU A 51 3.87 3.93 -15.87
C LEU A 51 4.43 5.08 -15.03
N ALA A 52 4.47 4.93 -13.70
CA ALA A 52 4.98 5.94 -12.77
C ALA A 52 6.48 6.17 -12.95
N GLN A 53 7.26 5.13 -13.27
CA GLN A 53 8.68 5.31 -13.61
C GLN A 53 8.87 6.19 -14.86
N LYS A 54 8.05 5.98 -15.89
CA LYS A 54 8.09 6.78 -17.12
C LYS A 54 7.62 8.22 -16.88
N ALA A 55 6.47 8.38 -16.25
CA ALA A 55 5.90 9.70 -15.97
C ALA A 55 6.76 10.52 -15.00
N GLY A 56 7.35 9.86 -13.99
CA GLY A 56 8.27 10.47 -13.02
C GLY A 56 9.56 10.98 -13.66
N ALA A 57 10.08 10.30 -14.69
CA ALA A 57 11.27 10.74 -15.42
C ALA A 57 11.03 12.02 -16.25
N GLU A 58 9.80 12.22 -16.75
CA GLU A 58 9.44 13.39 -17.58
C GLU A 58 8.95 14.59 -16.75
N LEU A 59 8.13 14.34 -15.73
CA LEU A 59 7.40 15.39 -14.99
C LEU A 59 7.93 15.61 -13.55
N GLY A 60 8.83 14.75 -13.06
CA GLY A 60 9.41 14.84 -11.72
C GLY A 60 8.36 14.80 -10.61
N THR A 61 8.52 15.64 -9.59
CA THR A 61 7.58 15.75 -8.45
C THR A 61 6.17 16.20 -8.84
N ARG A 62 5.96 16.75 -10.04
CA ARG A 62 4.63 17.13 -10.53
C ARG A 62 3.77 15.92 -10.89
N THR A 63 4.39 14.80 -11.24
CA THR A 63 3.70 13.53 -11.54
C THR A 63 2.78 13.10 -10.41
N THR A 64 3.28 13.16 -9.18
CA THR A 64 2.55 12.75 -7.98
C THR A 64 1.36 13.68 -7.72
N ALA A 65 1.54 14.99 -7.90
CA ALA A 65 0.47 15.97 -7.71
C ALA A 65 -0.68 15.75 -8.72
N TYR A 66 -0.36 15.57 -10.00
CA TYR A 66 -1.38 15.26 -11.01
C TYR A 66 -2.03 13.90 -10.78
N GLY A 67 -1.25 12.88 -10.42
CA GLY A 67 -1.75 11.55 -10.11
C GLY A 67 -2.74 11.57 -8.94
N MET A 68 -2.42 12.27 -7.86
CA MET A 68 -3.31 12.45 -6.71
C MET A 68 -4.57 13.24 -7.07
N ALA A 69 -4.47 14.29 -7.89
CA ALA A 69 -5.63 15.06 -8.33
C ALA A 69 -6.58 14.20 -9.18
N ILE A 70 -6.05 13.43 -10.11
CA ILE A 70 -6.83 12.51 -10.95
C ILE A 70 -7.47 11.43 -10.08
N ALA A 71 -6.70 10.82 -9.17
CA ALA A 71 -7.22 9.81 -8.25
C ALA A 71 -8.33 10.36 -7.35
N ALA A 72 -8.17 11.58 -6.82
CA ALA A 72 -9.20 12.24 -6.03
C ALA A 72 -10.49 12.44 -6.85
N VAL A 73 -10.40 12.94 -8.08
CA VAL A 73 -11.58 13.12 -8.95
C VAL A 73 -12.26 11.79 -9.28
N LEU A 74 -11.49 10.73 -9.52
CA LEU A 74 -12.03 9.40 -9.83
C LEU A 74 -12.70 8.73 -8.62
N VAL A 75 -12.15 8.89 -7.41
CA VAL A 75 -12.64 8.24 -6.19
C VAL A 75 -13.75 9.04 -5.51
N LEU A 76 -13.73 10.38 -5.62
CA LEU A 76 -14.73 11.27 -5.00
C LEU A 76 -16.19 10.86 -5.27
N PRO A 77 -16.64 10.52 -6.49
CA PRO A 77 -18.04 10.13 -6.72
C PRO A 77 -18.44 8.86 -5.96
N PHE A 78 -17.53 7.89 -5.79
CA PHE A 78 -17.79 6.70 -4.98
C PHE A 78 -17.92 7.05 -3.50
N GLY A 79 -17.03 7.92 -3.01
CA GLY A 79 -17.13 8.44 -1.64
C GLY A 79 -18.47 9.15 -1.41
N ILE A 80 -18.89 10.02 -2.33
CA ILE A 80 -20.19 10.72 -2.25
C ILE A 80 -21.35 9.72 -2.30
N ALA A 81 -21.28 8.68 -3.15
CA ALA A 81 -22.32 7.66 -3.24
C ALA A 81 -22.49 6.88 -1.93
N GLU A 82 -21.40 6.61 -1.21
CA GLU A 82 -21.41 5.82 0.03
C GLU A 82 -21.73 6.66 1.28
N ALA A 83 -21.13 7.84 1.41
CA ALA A 83 -21.25 8.68 2.61
C ALA A 83 -22.20 9.88 2.46
N GLY A 84 -22.65 10.21 1.24
CA GLY A 84 -23.62 11.27 0.97
C GLY A 84 -23.21 12.63 1.55
N SER A 85 -24.16 13.33 2.17
CA SER A 85 -23.91 14.62 2.84
C SER A 85 -23.06 14.50 4.11
N GLY A 86 -22.83 13.29 4.63
CA GLY A 86 -21.96 13.05 5.79
C GLY A 86 -20.51 13.50 5.54
N LEU A 87 -20.05 13.43 4.30
CA LEU A 87 -18.72 13.92 3.88
C LEU A 87 -18.51 15.42 4.15
N LEU A 88 -19.57 16.22 4.18
CA LEU A 88 -19.49 17.66 4.39
C LEU A 88 -19.43 18.04 5.88
N ALA A 89 -19.53 17.07 6.79
CA ALA A 89 -19.38 17.34 8.21
C ALA A 89 -17.97 17.91 8.47
N PRO A 90 -17.84 19.07 9.16
CA PRO A 90 -16.55 19.70 9.38
C PRO A 90 -15.53 18.78 10.07
N SER A 91 -15.98 17.91 10.96
CA SER A 91 -15.15 16.92 11.64
C SER A 91 -14.57 15.87 10.69
N ILE A 92 -15.35 15.42 9.70
CA ILE A 92 -14.91 14.47 8.68
C ILE A 92 -13.97 15.16 7.71
N LEU A 93 -14.26 16.40 7.31
CA LEU A 93 -13.40 17.17 6.41
C LEU A 93 -12.01 17.42 7.03
N VAL A 94 -11.97 17.81 8.31
CA VAL A 94 -10.70 18.02 9.03
C VAL A 94 -9.94 16.71 9.16
N SER A 95 -10.61 15.62 9.56
CA SER A 95 -9.98 14.31 9.67
C SER A 95 -9.44 13.81 8.32
N ALA A 96 -10.23 13.93 7.25
CA ALA A 96 -9.83 13.55 5.90
C ALA A 96 -8.64 14.38 5.39
N LEU A 97 -8.62 15.67 5.70
CA LEU A 97 -7.51 16.56 5.35
C LEU A 97 -6.24 16.21 6.12
N LEU A 98 -6.34 15.95 7.43
CA LEU A 98 -5.20 15.52 8.24
C LEU A 98 -4.66 14.17 7.75
N VAL A 99 -5.53 13.19 7.52
CA VAL A 99 -5.13 11.87 7.00
C VAL A 99 -4.50 12.00 5.61
N GLY A 100 -5.11 12.74 4.69
CA GLY A 100 -4.54 12.95 3.34
C GLY A 100 -3.19 13.66 3.38
N LEU A 101 -3.02 14.63 4.27
CA LEU A 101 -1.76 15.37 4.41
C LEU A 101 -0.66 14.49 5.00
N PHE A 102 -0.92 13.84 6.13
CA PHE A 102 0.09 13.08 6.88
C PHE A 102 0.32 11.67 6.34
N SER A 103 -0.68 11.02 5.75
CA SER A 103 -0.58 9.66 5.23
C SER A 103 -0.23 9.58 3.75
N SER A 104 -0.40 10.65 2.98
CA SER A 104 -0.15 10.62 1.52
C SER A 104 0.72 11.77 1.06
N ALA A 105 0.26 13.02 1.17
CA ALA A 105 1.00 14.15 0.58
C ALA A 105 2.43 14.28 1.12
N LEU A 106 2.61 14.20 2.44
CA LEU A 106 3.91 14.34 3.09
C LEU A 106 4.80 13.10 2.87
N PRO A 107 4.31 11.85 3.05
CA PRO A 107 5.07 10.65 2.72
C PRO A 107 5.52 10.59 1.26
N TYR A 108 4.63 10.79 0.30
CA TYR A 108 4.99 10.74 -1.12
C TYR A 108 5.95 11.86 -1.53
N PHE A 109 5.82 13.05 -0.92
CA PHE A 109 6.79 14.12 -1.13
C PHE A 109 8.18 13.72 -0.63
N LEU A 110 8.28 13.19 0.60
CA LEU A 110 9.54 12.71 1.17
C LEU A 110 10.11 11.54 0.37
N GLU A 111 9.26 10.63 -0.10
CA GLU A 111 9.64 9.49 -0.93
C GLU A 111 10.30 9.96 -2.25
N MET A 112 9.68 10.92 -2.94
CA MET A 112 10.23 11.50 -4.17
C MET A 112 11.53 12.27 -3.91
N VAL A 113 11.67 12.96 -2.78
CA VAL A 113 12.92 13.62 -2.37
C VAL A 113 14.02 12.59 -2.05
N ALA A 114 13.67 11.48 -1.40
CA ALA A 114 14.61 10.40 -1.09
C ALA A 114 15.09 9.70 -2.37
N LEU A 115 14.16 9.37 -3.28
CA LEU A 115 14.46 8.75 -4.57
C LEU A 115 15.38 9.60 -5.45
N THR A 116 15.25 10.92 -5.40
CA THR A 116 16.10 11.84 -6.16
C THR A 116 17.47 12.11 -5.54
N ARG A 117 17.67 11.75 -4.25
CA ARG A 117 18.91 12.06 -3.50
C ARG A 117 19.66 10.84 -2.97
N MET A 118 19.08 9.64 -3.02
CA MET A 118 19.70 8.41 -2.50
C MET A 118 20.01 7.40 -3.61
N PRO A 119 21.13 6.66 -3.51
CA PRO A 119 21.39 5.51 -4.36
C PRO A 119 20.29 4.45 -4.19
N ALA A 120 19.78 3.88 -5.29
CA ALA A 120 18.68 2.90 -5.30
C ALA A 120 18.90 1.70 -4.35
N ARG A 121 20.15 1.36 -4.05
CA ARG A 121 20.52 0.31 -3.09
C ARG A 121 20.12 0.66 -1.65
N ILE A 122 20.29 1.90 -1.21
CA ILE A 122 19.95 2.35 0.16
C ILE A 122 18.44 2.45 0.31
N TYR A 123 17.76 2.97 -0.72
CA TYR A 123 16.31 3.03 -0.76
C TYR A 123 15.69 1.64 -0.63
N GLY A 124 16.17 0.66 -1.41
CA GLY A 124 15.70 -0.72 -1.32
C GLY A 124 15.87 -1.34 0.08
N THR A 125 17.00 -1.09 0.77
CA THR A 125 17.16 -1.55 2.16
C THR A 125 16.18 -0.89 3.14
N LEU A 126 15.80 0.37 2.93
CA LEU A 126 14.81 1.06 3.77
C LEU A 126 13.39 0.56 3.50
N THR A 127 13.04 0.29 2.25
CA THR A 127 11.71 -0.26 1.89
C THR A 127 11.51 -1.65 2.49
N CYS A 128 12.55 -2.48 2.61
CA CYS A 128 12.49 -3.77 3.31
C CYS A 128 12.15 -3.66 4.81
N LEU A 129 12.31 -2.47 5.42
CA LEU A 129 11.94 -2.23 6.82
C LEU A 129 10.46 -1.84 7.00
N GLU A 130 9.77 -1.44 5.94
CA GLU A 130 8.36 -1.02 6.01
C GLU A 130 7.42 -2.08 6.58
N PRO A 131 7.50 -3.37 6.22
CA PRO A 131 6.64 -4.41 6.80
C PRO A 131 6.82 -4.53 8.32
N GLY A 132 8.06 -4.43 8.80
CA GLY A 132 8.38 -4.48 10.22
C GLY A 132 7.85 -3.26 10.98
N LEU A 133 7.99 -2.06 10.41
CA LEU A 133 7.45 -0.82 10.99
C LEU A 133 5.92 -0.80 10.99
N GLY A 134 5.28 -1.31 9.93
CA GLY A 134 3.83 -1.46 9.84
C GLY A 134 3.28 -2.37 10.94
N ALA A 135 3.94 -3.51 11.18
CA ALA A 135 3.57 -4.43 12.25
C ALA A 135 3.77 -3.83 13.65
N LEU A 136 4.87 -3.10 13.87
CA LEU A 136 5.10 -2.37 15.13
C LEU A 136 4.03 -1.29 15.37
N ALA A 137 3.65 -0.56 14.32
CA ALA A 137 2.57 0.42 14.40
C ALA A 137 1.22 -0.25 14.71
N GLY A 138 0.91 -1.38 14.07
CA GLY A 138 -0.29 -2.19 14.38
C GLY A 138 -0.31 -2.66 15.83
N PHE A 139 0.81 -3.16 16.35
CA PHE A 139 0.94 -3.55 17.75
C PHE A 139 0.73 -2.37 18.72
N LEU A 140 1.38 -1.23 18.45
CA LEU A 140 1.36 -0.08 19.35
C LEU A 140 0.02 0.67 19.35
N PHE A 141 -0.57 0.87 18.17
CA PHE A 141 -1.77 1.69 18.00
C PHE A 141 -3.07 0.87 17.93
N LEU A 142 -3.07 -0.30 17.29
CA LEU A 142 -4.25 -1.15 17.17
C LEU A 142 -4.33 -2.25 18.25
N ARG A 143 -3.29 -2.38 19.09
CA ARG A 143 -3.17 -3.43 20.13
C ARG A 143 -3.29 -4.86 19.57
N GLU A 144 -2.90 -5.06 18.32
CA GLU A 144 -2.86 -6.40 17.73
C GLU A 144 -1.89 -7.28 18.51
N SER A 145 -2.27 -8.53 18.81
CA SER A 145 -1.40 -9.45 19.51
C SER A 145 -0.38 -10.01 18.52
N LEU A 146 0.87 -9.53 18.58
CA LEU A 146 2.00 -10.09 17.84
C LEU A 146 2.34 -11.49 18.37
N THR A 147 1.55 -12.46 17.96
CA THR A 147 1.80 -13.88 18.19
C THR A 147 2.85 -14.40 17.20
N MET A 148 3.34 -15.62 17.39
CA MET A 148 4.39 -16.21 16.53
C MET A 148 4.06 -16.26 15.02
N PRO A 149 2.81 -16.49 14.57
CA PRO A 149 2.51 -16.57 13.13
C PRO A 149 2.68 -15.25 12.37
N PRO A 150 2.19 -14.08 12.86
CA PRO A 150 2.48 -12.79 12.23
C PRO A 150 3.98 -12.45 12.18
N LEU A 151 4.73 -12.74 13.24
CA LEU A 151 6.18 -12.54 13.29
C LEU A 151 6.92 -13.39 12.24
N ALA A 152 6.52 -14.66 12.08
CA ALA A 152 7.06 -15.54 11.05
C ALA A 152 6.68 -15.07 9.64
N GLY A 153 5.47 -14.54 9.45
CA GLY A 153 5.03 -13.98 8.17
C GLY A 153 5.83 -12.74 7.76
N ILE A 154 6.12 -11.83 8.70
CA ILE A 154 6.98 -10.66 8.45
C ILE A 154 8.40 -11.12 8.09
N ALA A 155 8.97 -12.07 8.84
CA ALA A 155 10.31 -12.60 8.57
C ALA A 155 10.40 -13.39 7.25
N ALA A 156 9.29 -13.90 6.73
CA ALA A 156 9.24 -14.57 5.43
C ALA A 156 9.12 -13.60 4.25
N VAL A 157 8.64 -12.37 4.50
CA VAL A 157 8.45 -11.33 3.46
C VAL A 157 9.67 -10.40 3.36
N VAL A 158 10.40 -10.21 4.45
CA VAL A 158 11.64 -9.40 4.54
C VAL A 158 12.87 -10.25 4.22
#